data_AF-A0A1V6EX77-F1
#
_entry.id   AF-A0A1V6EX77-F1
#
_cell.length_a   1.000
_cell.length_b   1.000
_cell.length_c   1.000
_cell.angle_alpha   90.00
_cell.angle_beta   90.00
_cell.angle_gamma   90.00
#
_symmetry.space_group_name_H-M   'P 1'
#
loop_
_entity.id
_entity.type
_entity.pdbx_description
1 polymer ?
#
loop_
_entity_poly.entity_id
_entity_poly.type
_entity_poly.pdbx_seq_one_letter_code
_entity_poly.pdbx_strand_id
1 'polypeptide(L)'
;MKLKIILLLLLIFCLGAVYAVDPWGEPEILSGSMTVMAEVFINDSPAENNDVLAAFVNVNGTLQLRGKAFIQVFGAISGCLIQIYTETNGEIITFKMWDESAQTVFNAAQTLSSEVNGIVGSYPDNLYQITAGQTLVTDPWGEPVILTGSMTIMAKIGISGFSATGNDILSAFVTVDGVEQLRGKGTISLVNGIPGCLLQVYTEVNGEIISFKVWDYSEQQILLAIPTVTSEVNAIIGTWPNDLFRIYAGSVQTTATPAFLPVGGTYQTAQDVIITCATPGAHIRYTLNGTDPTEASSFYFYPLHLNLNSTTEIRAKAFKEYWLHSNITSGTYIITGTVPAPVFNPPQGYYLNPIDVNISCSLAEAVIRYTRDGTEPDEHSMLYDGPMHITQETLLKAKAYKYNWLPSLTTSAYYVISTATEDDLNSPLVTGIQNVYPNPFTRSTTIELTIKENPQNYKLSIYNIKGEMVYQASGYANGNISVNWDGKDNKGNKLSAGVYLLSFQVDSSMYTRKLILK
;
A
#
# COMPACT_ATOMS: atom_id res chain seq x y z
N MET A 1 24.00 -30.96 -10.07
CA MET A 1 23.69 -31.46 -8.71
C MET A 1 24.40 -30.57 -7.69
N LYS A 2 23.76 -29.47 -7.28
CA LYS A 2 24.25 -28.56 -6.21
C LYS A 2 23.05 -28.22 -5.34
N LEU A 3 23.02 -28.81 -4.15
CA LEU A 3 21.96 -28.65 -3.17
C LEU A 3 22.12 -27.27 -2.52
N LYS A 4 21.23 -26.33 -2.82
CA LYS A 4 21.13 -25.04 -2.12
C LYS A 4 20.43 -25.29 -0.78
N ILE A 5 21.18 -25.16 0.31
CA ILE A 5 20.64 -25.10 1.67
C ILE A 5 19.99 -23.72 1.83
N ILE A 6 18.67 -23.69 1.93
CA ILE A 6 17.89 -22.51 2.32
C ILE A 6 17.99 -22.41 3.84
N LEU A 7 18.67 -21.38 4.34
CA LEU A 7 18.70 -21.02 5.74
C LEU A 7 17.34 -20.40 6.11
N LEU A 8 16.41 -21.23 6.57
CA LEU A 8 15.17 -20.78 7.19
C LEU A 8 15.54 -20.21 8.56
N LEU A 9 15.65 -18.89 8.66
CA LEU A 9 15.80 -18.18 9.93
C LEU A 9 14.47 -18.29 10.68
N LEU A 10 14.29 -19.38 11.44
CA LEU A 10 13.20 -19.48 12.40
C LEU A 10 13.57 -18.55 13.55
N LEU A 11 13.01 -17.34 13.55
CA LEU A 11 13.10 -16.41 14.68
C LEU A 11 12.24 -16.99 15.81
N ILE A 12 12.86 -17.84 16.63
CA ILE A 12 12.26 -18.26 17.90
C ILE A 12 12.32 -17.05 18.82
N PHE A 13 11.19 -16.34 18.96
CA PHE A 13 10.99 -15.44 20.08
C PHE A 13 10.98 -16.29 21.35
N CYS A 14 12.12 -16.35 22.04
CA CYS A 14 12.15 -16.75 23.44
C CYS A 14 11.47 -15.63 24.24
N LEU A 15 10.15 -15.67 24.36
CA LEU A 15 9.46 -15.03 25.48
C LEU A 15 9.74 -15.87 26.72
N GLY A 16 10.86 -15.61 27.39
CA GLY A 16 10.94 -15.89 28.81
C GLY A 16 10.00 -14.90 29.50
N ALA A 17 8.96 -15.38 30.17
CA ALA A 17 8.23 -14.53 31.10
C ALA A 17 9.25 -14.02 32.14
N VAL A 18 9.47 -12.71 32.16
CA VAL A 18 10.16 -12.08 33.28
C VAL A 18 9.10 -11.97 34.36
N TYR A 19 9.17 -12.83 35.37
CA TYR A 19 8.29 -12.74 36.54
C TYR A 19 8.55 -11.41 37.25
N ALA A 20 7.50 -10.74 37.72
CA ALA A 20 7.68 -9.54 38.51
C ALA A 20 8.26 -9.94 39.87
N VAL A 21 9.19 -9.11 40.36
CA VAL A 21 9.56 -9.10 41.78
C VAL A 21 8.39 -8.52 42.57
N ASP A 22 8.37 -8.70 43.89
CA ASP A 22 7.38 -8.09 44.76
C ASP A 22 7.19 -6.60 44.42
N PRO A 23 5.95 -6.09 44.47
CA PRO A 23 5.63 -4.78 43.90
C PRO A 23 6.06 -3.60 44.77
N TRP A 24 6.73 -3.86 45.87
CA TRP A 24 7.06 -2.86 46.88
C TRP A 24 8.55 -2.55 46.84
N GLY A 25 8.86 -1.25 46.89
CA GLY A 25 10.23 -0.78 47.10
C GLY A 25 10.75 -1.12 48.50
N GLU A 26 11.80 -0.43 48.92
CA GLU A 26 12.29 -0.55 50.29
C GLU A 26 11.40 0.22 51.28
N PRO A 27 11.18 -0.31 52.51
CA PRO A 27 10.45 0.41 53.54
C PRO A 27 11.10 1.74 53.91
N GLU A 28 10.27 2.72 54.28
CA GLU A 28 10.76 3.96 54.87
C GLU A 28 11.39 3.67 56.24
N ILE A 29 12.67 3.99 56.38
CA ILE A 29 13.44 3.77 57.61
C ILE A 29 13.25 4.97 58.54
N LEU A 30 12.72 4.70 59.74
CA LEU A 30 12.54 5.69 60.80
C LEU A 30 13.46 5.40 62.00
N SER A 31 13.57 6.37 62.92
CA SER A 31 14.46 6.25 64.07
C SER A 31 13.99 5.20 65.10
N GLY A 32 12.68 4.98 65.18
CA GLY A 32 12.07 3.92 65.98
C GLY A 32 11.58 2.75 65.12
N SER A 33 11.40 1.60 65.75
CA SER A 33 10.85 0.42 65.07
C SER A 33 10.30 -0.60 66.06
N MET A 34 9.51 -1.53 65.57
CA MET A 34 9.02 -2.71 66.29
C MET A 34 9.32 -3.98 65.51
N THR A 35 9.37 -5.11 66.21
CA THR A 35 9.62 -6.43 65.60
C THR A 35 8.38 -7.29 65.72
N VAL A 36 7.97 -7.93 64.62
CA VAL A 36 6.89 -8.91 64.62
C VAL A 36 7.42 -10.25 64.15
N MET A 37 7.20 -11.28 64.97
CA MET A 37 7.39 -12.68 64.59
C MET A 37 6.04 -13.22 64.14
N ALA A 38 5.84 -13.37 62.84
CA ALA A 38 4.57 -13.72 62.25
C ALA A 38 4.58 -15.12 61.64
N GLU A 39 3.45 -15.82 61.76
CA GLU A 39 3.10 -16.99 60.96
C GLU A 39 2.03 -16.56 59.96
N VAL A 40 2.20 -16.96 58.70
CA VAL A 40 1.52 -16.31 57.57
C VAL A 40 0.82 -17.33 56.70
N PHE A 41 -0.44 -17.02 56.37
CA PHE A 41 -1.32 -17.84 55.56
C PHE A 41 -1.89 -17.01 54.41
N ILE A 42 -2.00 -17.62 53.23
CA ILE A 42 -2.70 -17.08 52.06
C ILE A 42 -3.85 -18.03 51.75
N ASN A 43 -5.09 -17.51 51.72
CA ASN A 43 -6.31 -18.30 51.51
C ASN A 43 -6.39 -19.53 52.41
N ASP A 44 -6.10 -19.33 53.71
CA ASP A 44 -6.09 -20.37 54.76
C ASP A 44 -5.06 -21.50 54.56
N SER A 45 -4.14 -21.37 53.60
CA SER A 45 -2.99 -22.26 53.40
C SER A 45 -1.71 -21.58 53.86
N PRO A 46 -0.73 -22.29 54.44
CA PRO A 46 0.56 -21.69 54.80
C PRO A 46 1.21 -21.03 53.56
N ALA A 47 1.74 -19.82 53.73
CA ALA A 47 2.46 -19.13 52.65
C ALA A 47 3.71 -19.91 52.23
N GLU A 48 4.24 -19.63 51.04
CA GLU A 48 5.39 -20.35 50.48
C GLU A 48 6.70 -19.56 50.63
N ASN A 49 7.84 -20.24 50.42
CA ASN A 49 9.12 -19.55 50.36
C ASN A 49 9.12 -18.56 49.19
N ASN A 50 9.70 -17.37 49.40
CA ASN A 50 9.76 -16.22 48.48
C ASN A 50 8.50 -15.36 48.41
N ASP A 51 7.40 -15.74 49.05
CA ASP A 51 6.31 -14.79 49.31
C ASP A 51 6.82 -13.64 50.18
N VAL A 52 6.19 -12.48 50.06
CA VAL A 52 6.60 -11.27 50.77
C VAL A 52 5.46 -10.71 51.61
N LEU A 53 5.72 -10.51 52.89
CA LEU A 53 4.85 -9.76 53.79
C LEU A 53 5.28 -8.29 53.80
N ALA A 54 4.35 -7.39 53.50
CA ALA A 54 4.54 -5.95 53.59
C ALA A 54 3.61 -5.32 54.63
N ALA A 55 4.18 -4.45 55.46
CA ALA A 55 3.47 -3.71 56.49
C ALA A 55 3.33 -2.24 56.07
N PHE A 56 2.11 -1.72 56.11
CA PHE A 56 1.77 -0.35 55.75
C PHE A 56 1.19 0.40 56.94
N VAL A 57 1.53 1.67 57.05
CA VAL A 57 0.94 2.59 58.03
C VAL A 57 0.26 3.74 57.28
N ASN A 58 -0.95 4.10 57.71
CA ASN A 58 -1.66 5.25 57.16
C ASN A 58 -1.28 6.52 57.93
N VAL A 59 -0.52 7.40 57.28
CA VAL A 59 -0.13 8.71 57.82
C VAL A 59 -0.90 9.78 57.06
N ASN A 60 -1.86 10.44 57.71
CA ASN A 60 -2.67 11.52 57.12
C ASN A 60 -3.35 11.17 55.79
N GLY A 61 -3.84 9.93 55.65
CA GLY A 61 -4.51 9.45 54.43
C GLY A 61 -3.56 8.82 53.40
N THR A 62 -2.26 8.82 53.65
CA THR A 62 -1.23 8.25 52.78
C THR A 62 -0.77 6.91 53.35
N LEU A 63 -0.87 5.82 52.57
CA LEU A 63 -0.30 4.52 52.94
C LEU A 63 1.20 4.52 52.65
N GLN A 64 2.00 4.28 53.68
CA GLN A 64 3.45 4.25 53.59
C GLN A 64 3.97 2.86 53.98
N LEU A 65 4.88 2.31 53.18
CA LEU A 65 5.52 1.02 53.46
C LEU A 65 6.51 1.20 54.63
N ARG A 66 6.29 0.45 55.71
CA ARG A 66 7.06 0.54 56.97
C ARG A 66 7.82 -0.71 57.34
N GLY A 67 7.52 -1.83 56.71
CA GLY A 67 8.26 -3.07 56.88
C GLY A 67 8.02 -4.00 55.71
N LYS A 68 9.02 -4.83 55.42
CA LYS A 68 8.94 -5.88 54.40
C LYS A 68 9.79 -7.06 54.84
N ALA A 69 9.31 -8.29 54.64
CA ALA A 69 10.07 -9.49 54.93
C ALA A 69 9.67 -10.65 54.02
N PHE A 70 10.65 -11.47 53.63
CA PHE A 70 10.41 -12.73 52.95
C PHE A 70 9.86 -13.77 53.91
N ILE A 71 8.90 -14.55 53.44
CA ILE A 71 8.41 -15.74 54.13
C ILE A 71 9.47 -16.83 54.06
N GLN A 72 9.66 -17.49 55.21
CA GLN A 72 10.53 -18.64 55.38
C GLN A 72 9.73 -19.80 55.97
N VAL A 73 9.83 -20.96 55.32
CA VAL A 73 9.21 -22.20 55.79
C VAL A 73 10.21 -23.01 56.61
N PHE A 74 9.92 -23.19 57.90
CA PHE A 74 10.72 -24.02 58.81
C PHE A 74 9.85 -25.10 59.48
N GLY A 75 9.96 -26.33 58.99
CA GLY A 75 9.13 -27.44 59.45
C GLY A 75 7.67 -27.26 59.01
N ALA A 76 6.76 -27.14 59.98
CA ALA A 76 5.33 -26.89 59.72
C ALA A 76 4.94 -25.40 59.78
N ILE A 77 5.88 -24.52 60.16
CA ILE A 77 5.64 -23.09 60.33
C ILE A 77 6.08 -22.37 59.05
N SER A 78 5.18 -21.57 58.49
CA SER A 78 5.50 -20.63 57.43
C SER A 78 5.37 -19.21 57.97
N GLY A 79 6.48 -18.47 58.03
CA GLY A 79 6.48 -17.19 58.73
C GLY A 79 7.68 -16.32 58.45
N CYS A 80 7.73 -15.17 59.09
CA CYS A 80 8.84 -14.24 58.95
C CYS A 80 9.08 -13.44 60.24
N LEU A 81 10.30 -12.95 60.36
CA LEU A 81 10.63 -11.85 61.28
C LEU A 81 10.60 -10.55 60.48
N ILE A 82 9.62 -9.70 60.73
CA ILE A 82 9.47 -8.41 60.05
C ILE A 82 9.78 -7.26 61.01
N GLN A 83 10.70 -6.39 60.59
CA GLN A 83 10.94 -5.11 61.26
C GLN A 83 10.00 -4.07 60.65
N ILE A 84 9.28 -3.33 61.50
CA ILE A 84 8.34 -2.29 61.10
C ILE A 84 8.77 -0.98 61.73
N TYR A 85 9.17 -0.01 60.91
CA TYR A 85 9.64 1.30 61.38
C TYR A 85 8.45 2.17 61.83
N THR A 86 8.57 2.77 63.01
CA THR A 86 7.51 3.56 63.67
C THR A 86 8.12 4.46 64.73
N GLU A 87 7.70 5.72 64.81
CA GLU A 87 8.19 6.68 65.81
C GLU A 87 7.16 7.01 66.89
N THR A 88 5.90 6.60 66.69
CA THR A 88 4.79 6.88 67.59
C THR A 88 4.06 5.60 67.93
N ASN A 89 3.77 5.36 69.21
CA ASN A 89 2.91 4.27 69.61
C ASN A 89 1.47 4.53 69.16
N GLY A 90 0.74 3.48 68.77
CA GLY A 90 -0.68 3.59 68.42
C GLY A 90 -0.98 3.78 66.93
N GLU A 91 0.02 3.78 66.06
CA GLU A 91 -0.18 3.79 64.62
C GLU A 91 -0.81 2.46 64.17
N ILE A 92 -1.83 2.51 63.32
CA ILE A 92 -2.47 1.30 62.82
C ILE A 92 -1.67 0.79 61.63
N ILE A 93 -1.11 -0.41 61.80
CA ILE A 93 -0.42 -1.19 60.79
C ILE A 93 -1.41 -2.12 60.12
N THR A 94 -1.44 -2.08 58.79
CA THR A 94 -2.14 -3.05 57.94
C THR A 94 -1.12 -3.86 57.15
N PHE A 95 -1.49 -5.07 56.74
CA PHE A 95 -0.57 -5.95 56.01
C PHE A 95 -1.11 -6.29 54.62
N LYS A 96 -0.19 -6.42 53.67
CA LYS A 96 -0.44 -7.02 52.36
C LYS A 96 0.57 -8.14 52.13
N MET A 97 0.16 -9.13 51.34
CA MET A 97 0.96 -10.30 50.97
C MET A 97 1.18 -10.32 49.46
N TRP A 98 2.40 -10.50 49.02
CA TRP A 98 2.74 -10.82 47.64
C TRP A 98 2.94 -12.32 47.55
N ASP A 99 2.10 -12.96 46.76
CA ASP A 99 2.25 -14.35 46.35
C ASP A 99 3.11 -14.37 45.09
N GLU A 100 4.35 -14.84 45.22
CA GLU A 100 5.31 -14.83 44.11
C GLU A 100 4.87 -15.77 43.00
N SER A 101 4.30 -16.92 43.36
CA SER A 101 3.88 -17.94 42.41
C SER A 101 2.67 -17.48 41.57
N ALA A 102 1.73 -16.78 42.21
CA ALA A 102 0.51 -16.28 41.59
C ALA A 102 0.69 -14.89 40.95
N GLN A 103 1.77 -14.17 41.29
CA GLN A 103 2.01 -12.78 40.89
C GLN A 103 0.88 -11.83 41.32
N THR A 104 0.34 -12.09 42.51
CA THR A 104 -0.85 -11.45 43.08
C THR A 104 -0.53 -10.81 44.42
N VAL A 105 -1.18 -9.66 44.68
CA VAL A 105 -1.21 -9.07 46.02
C VAL A 105 -2.51 -9.43 46.70
N PHE A 106 -2.44 -9.79 47.97
CA PHE A 106 -3.57 -10.04 48.85
C PHE A 106 -3.58 -9.07 50.03
N ASN A 107 -4.76 -8.60 50.43
CA ASN A 107 -4.92 -7.91 51.71
C ASN A 107 -4.97 -8.92 52.85
N ALA A 108 -4.31 -8.61 53.97
CA ALA A 108 -4.49 -9.35 55.22
C ALA A 108 -5.67 -8.79 56.04
N ALA A 109 -6.37 -9.67 56.76
CA ALA A 109 -7.49 -9.27 57.61
C ALA A 109 -7.03 -8.60 58.92
N GLN A 110 -5.84 -8.97 59.40
CA GLN A 110 -5.33 -8.53 60.69
C GLN A 110 -4.72 -7.14 60.61
N THR A 111 -4.87 -6.38 61.70
CA THR A 111 -4.21 -5.10 61.93
C THR A 111 -3.48 -5.13 63.26
N LEU A 112 -2.44 -4.31 63.36
CA LEU A 112 -1.61 -4.21 64.56
C LEU A 112 -1.45 -2.75 64.97
N SER A 113 -1.48 -2.46 66.27
CA SER A 113 -1.13 -1.13 66.79
C SER A 113 0.37 -1.08 67.03
N SER A 114 1.05 -0.04 66.55
CA SER A 114 2.49 0.10 66.70
C SER A 114 2.91 0.31 68.16
N GLU A 115 4.05 -0.25 68.53
CA GLU A 115 4.73 -0.01 69.81
C GLU A 115 6.23 0.16 69.55
N VAL A 116 6.76 1.36 69.75
CA VAL A 116 8.18 1.68 69.53
C VAL A 116 9.04 0.82 70.45
N ASN A 117 10.01 0.12 69.85
CA ASN A 117 10.86 -0.92 70.46
C ASN A 117 10.10 -2.15 70.97
N GLY A 118 8.82 -2.30 70.62
CA GLY A 118 7.98 -3.43 70.97
C GLY A 118 8.34 -4.68 70.18
N ILE A 119 8.02 -5.84 70.76
CA ILE A 119 8.13 -7.15 70.12
C ILE A 119 6.77 -7.82 70.20
N VAL A 120 6.24 -8.25 69.05
CA VAL A 120 4.99 -8.99 68.94
C VAL A 120 5.28 -10.41 68.48
N GLY A 121 4.76 -11.37 69.25
CA GLY A 121 4.93 -12.80 69.02
C GLY A 121 6.26 -13.35 69.57
N SER A 122 6.35 -14.67 69.62
CA SER A 122 7.55 -15.41 70.03
C SER A 122 7.59 -16.78 69.36
N TYR A 123 8.74 -17.13 68.77
CA TYR A 123 8.98 -18.44 68.19
C TYR A 123 9.32 -19.50 69.25
N PRO A 124 8.82 -20.75 69.15
CA PRO A 124 7.89 -21.26 68.13
C PRO A 124 6.40 -21.14 68.51
N ASP A 125 6.07 -20.92 69.78
CA ASP A 125 4.74 -21.26 70.31
C ASP A 125 3.68 -20.16 70.22
N ASN A 126 4.06 -18.90 69.97
CA ASN A 126 3.12 -17.76 70.01
C ASN A 126 3.43 -16.74 68.90
N LEU A 127 3.48 -17.20 67.66
CA LEU A 127 3.65 -16.33 66.49
C LEU A 127 2.38 -15.55 66.21
N TYR A 128 2.54 -14.30 65.76
CA TYR A 128 1.42 -13.46 65.34
C TYR A 128 0.82 -13.97 64.03
N GLN A 129 -0.44 -14.37 64.06
CA GLN A 129 -1.11 -15.02 62.93
C GLN A 129 -1.60 -13.98 61.93
N ILE A 130 -1.12 -14.04 60.69
CA ILE A 130 -1.55 -13.18 59.58
C ILE A 130 -2.17 -14.04 58.50
N THR A 131 -3.39 -13.71 58.09
CA THR A 131 -4.12 -14.41 57.02
C THR A 131 -4.51 -13.42 55.95
N ALA A 132 -4.00 -13.64 54.74
CA ALA A 132 -4.31 -12.84 53.55
C ALA A 132 -5.19 -13.59 52.56
N GLY A 133 -5.88 -12.84 51.70
CA GLY A 133 -6.60 -13.38 50.53
C GLY A 133 -8.12 -13.35 50.59
N GLN A 134 -8.69 -12.93 51.73
CA GLN A 134 -10.14 -12.85 51.93
C GLN A 134 -10.78 -11.60 51.28
N THR A 135 -9.97 -10.66 50.79
CA THR A 135 -10.43 -9.36 50.26
C THR A 135 -9.70 -9.00 48.98
N LEU A 136 -10.44 -8.55 47.96
CA LEU A 136 -9.85 -8.04 46.71
C LEU A 136 -8.93 -6.85 46.99
N VAL A 137 -7.83 -6.79 46.25
CA VAL A 137 -6.90 -5.67 46.24
C VAL A 137 -7.33 -4.69 45.15
N THR A 138 -7.63 -3.47 45.57
CA THR A 138 -7.99 -2.38 44.65
C THR A 138 -6.75 -1.66 44.13
N ASP A 139 -5.72 -1.55 44.96
CA ASP A 139 -4.43 -0.96 44.62
C ASP A 139 -3.31 -1.77 45.30
N PRO A 140 -2.44 -2.44 44.52
CA PRO A 140 -1.35 -3.23 45.07
C PRO A 140 -0.19 -2.36 45.57
N TRP A 141 -0.11 -1.09 45.16
CA TRP A 141 1.03 -0.21 45.41
C TRP A 141 0.79 0.78 46.56
N GLY A 142 1.89 1.36 47.06
CA GLY A 142 1.86 2.53 47.95
C GLY A 142 1.72 3.84 47.15
N GLU A 143 2.01 4.98 47.78
CA GLU A 143 2.05 6.25 47.06
C GLU A 143 3.38 6.47 46.34
N PRO A 144 3.38 7.13 45.15
CA PRO A 144 4.61 7.46 44.45
C PRO A 144 5.55 8.37 45.26
N VAL A 145 6.85 8.21 45.06
CA VAL A 145 7.85 9.15 45.57
C VAL A 145 7.69 10.48 44.83
N ILE A 146 7.30 11.52 45.57
CA ILE A 146 7.11 12.87 45.03
C ILE A 146 8.46 13.58 44.94
N LEU A 147 8.78 14.05 43.73
CA LEU A 147 9.99 14.82 43.45
C LEU A 147 9.62 16.21 42.94
N THR A 148 10.60 17.13 42.92
CA THR A 148 10.36 18.53 42.55
C THR A 148 10.03 18.72 41.06
N GLY A 149 10.53 17.83 40.20
CA GLY A 149 10.20 17.78 38.78
C GLY A 149 9.23 16.64 38.45
N SER A 150 8.55 16.76 37.30
CA SER A 150 7.70 15.69 36.78
C SER A 150 7.54 15.77 35.27
N MET A 151 7.07 14.69 34.66
CA MET A 151 6.58 14.65 33.29
C MET A 151 5.16 14.09 33.26
N THR A 152 4.45 14.33 32.16
CA THR A 152 3.08 13.84 31.97
C THR A 152 3.01 12.88 30.80
N ILE A 153 2.29 11.77 30.97
CA ILE A 153 2.06 10.78 29.93
C ILE A 153 0.55 10.60 29.74
N MET A 154 0.06 10.91 28.54
CA MET A 154 -1.29 10.58 28.11
C MET A 154 -1.26 9.23 27.40
N ALA A 155 -1.59 8.16 28.13
CA ALA A 155 -1.47 6.80 27.66
C ALA A 155 -2.82 6.17 27.29
N LYS A 156 -2.78 5.26 26.30
CA LYS A 156 -3.82 4.27 26.03
C LYS A 156 -3.25 2.89 26.36
N ILE A 157 -3.98 2.10 27.14
CA ILE A 157 -3.47 0.87 27.74
C ILE A 157 -4.21 -0.33 27.18
N GLY A 158 -3.44 -1.32 26.73
CA GLY A 158 -3.94 -2.66 26.39
C GLY A 158 -3.35 -3.73 27.29
N ILE A 159 -4.15 -4.73 27.63
CA ILE A 159 -3.75 -5.90 28.42
C ILE A 159 -3.93 -7.14 27.54
N SER A 160 -2.84 -7.87 27.28
CA SER A 160 -2.83 -9.14 26.55
C SER A 160 -3.58 -9.15 25.20
N GLY A 161 -3.58 -8.02 24.50
CA GLY A 161 -4.26 -7.84 23.20
C GLY A 161 -5.70 -7.33 23.29
N PHE A 162 -6.17 -6.97 24.48
CA PHE A 162 -7.50 -6.42 24.75
C PHE A 162 -7.40 -5.02 25.39
N SER A 163 -8.52 -4.30 25.42
CA SER A 163 -8.63 -3.02 26.14
C SER A 163 -8.50 -3.27 27.64
N ALA A 164 -7.73 -2.42 28.34
CA ALA A 164 -7.82 -2.34 29.80
C ALA A 164 -9.21 -1.84 30.25
N THR A 165 -9.54 -2.05 31.52
CA THR A 165 -10.81 -1.71 32.16
C THR A 165 -10.66 -0.55 33.14
N GLY A 166 -11.78 -0.02 33.63
CA GLY A 166 -11.79 1.16 34.52
C GLY A 166 -11.26 0.94 35.93
N ASN A 167 -11.09 -0.31 36.36
CA ASN A 167 -10.57 -0.66 37.68
C ASN A 167 -9.06 -0.96 37.67
N ASP A 168 -8.46 -1.03 36.49
CA ASP A 168 -7.04 -1.30 36.33
C ASP A 168 -6.23 -0.04 36.66
N ILE A 169 -5.01 -0.22 37.16
CA ILE A 169 -4.11 0.88 37.55
C ILE A 169 -2.84 0.78 36.73
N LEU A 170 -2.45 1.88 36.08
CA LEU A 170 -1.15 2.04 35.45
C LEU A 170 -0.16 2.62 36.46
N SER A 171 1.04 2.04 36.54
CA SER A 171 2.12 2.52 37.39
C SER A 171 3.42 2.67 36.60
N ALA A 172 4.24 3.64 37.00
CA ALA A 172 5.54 3.97 36.43
C ALA A 172 6.64 3.86 37.48
N PHE A 173 7.73 3.20 37.13
CA PHE A 173 8.86 2.93 38.00
C PHE A 173 10.18 3.37 37.39
N VAL A 174 11.08 3.83 38.25
CA VAL A 174 12.48 4.12 37.90
C VAL A 174 13.37 3.33 38.85
N THR A 175 14.43 2.72 38.32
CA THR A 175 15.46 2.04 39.13
C THR A 175 16.59 3.01 39.46
N VAL A 176 16.79 3.30 40.74
CA VAL A 176 17.88 4.15 41.26
C VAL A 176 18.76 3.29 42.15
N ASP A 177 20.06 3.20 41.82
CA ASP A 177 21.03 2.39 42.56
C ASP A 177 20.61 0.92 42.76
N GLY A 178 19.94 0.35 41.75
CA GLY A 178 19.45 -1.03 41.79
C GLY A 178 18.12 -1.22 42.52
N VAL A 179 17.54 -0.17 43.09
CA VAL A 179 16.25 -0.20 43.80
C VAL A 179 15.16 0.40 42.92
N GLU A 180 14.09 -0.35 42.71
CA GLU A 180 12.92 0.13 41.98
C GLU A 180 12.10 1.08 42.85
N GLN A 181 11.73 2.23 42.31
CA GLN A 181 10.95 3.24 43.02
C GLN A 181 9.73 3.63 42.18
N LEU A 182 8.55 3.60 42.81
CA LEU A 182 7.30 4.07 42.20
C LEU A 182 7.38 5.59 42.00
N ARG A 183 7.26 6.04 40.75
CA ARG A 183 7.33 7.46 40.35
C ARG A 183 6.01 8.03 39.86
N GLY A 184 5.02 7.19 39.61
CA GLY A 184 3.69 7.62 39.24
C GLY A 184 2.73 6.45 39.26
N LYS A 185 1.47 6.70 39.61
CA LYS A 185 0.37 5.76 39.39
C LYS A 185 -0.89 6.52 39.01
N GLY A 186 -1.77 5.88 38.24
CA GLY A 186 -3.03 6.48 37.81
C GLY A 186 -4.05 5.41 37.47
N THR A 187 -5.32 5.69 37.79
CA THR A 187 -6.42 4.82 37.39
C THR A 187 -6.64 4.91 35.89
N ILE A 188 -6.99 3.78 35.28
CA ILE A 188 -7.38 3.73 33.87
C ILE A 188 -8.86 4.09 33.79
N SER A 189 -9.22 4.97 32.85
CA SER A 189 -10.60 5.41 32.66
C SER A 189 -11.02 5.24 31.21
N LEU A 190 -12.24 4.73 30.99
CA LEU A 190 -12.81 4.68 29.65
C LEU A 190 -13.42 6.03 29.29
N VAL A 191 -12.74 6.80 28.45
CA VAL A 191 -13.26 8.04 27.87
C VAL A 191 -13.60 7.78 26.41
N ASN A 192 -14.85 7.94 26.00
CA ASN A 192 -15.32 7.64 24.64
C ASN A 192 -14.93 6.23 24.12
N GLY A 193 -14.89 5.23 25.02
CA GLY A 193 -14.50 3.85 24.68
C GLY A 193 -13.00 3.61 24.58
N ILE A 194 -12.15 4.60 24.89
CA ILE A 194 -10.70 4.47 24.93
C ILE A 194 -10.25 4.33 26.40
N PRO A 195 -9.51 3.27 26.77
CA PRO A 195 -8.93 3.10 28.10
C PRO A 195 -7.71 4.02 28.26
N GLY A 196 -7.96 5.25 28.67
CA GLY A 196 -6.95 6.29 28.84
C GLY A 196 -6.46 6.40 30.28
N CYS A 197 -5.18 6.74 30.45
CA CYS A 197 -4.64 7.18 31.73
C CYS A 197 -3.84 8.47 31.51
N LEU A 198 -4.14 9.51 32.30
CA LEU A 198 -3.28 10.68 32.44
C LEU A 198 -2.37 10.42 33.63
N LEU A 199 -1.12 10.07 33.34
CA LEU A 199 -0.14 9.68 34.36
C LEU A 199 0.89 10.79 34.56
N GLN A 200 0.99 11.28 35.80
CA GLN A 200 2.12 12.11 36.20
C GLN A 200 3.24 11.22 36.74
N VAL A 201 4.46 11.43 36.24
CA VAL A 201 5.65 10.68 36.65
C VAL A 201 6.67 11.67 37.21
N TYR A 202 7.00 11.55 38.49
CA TYR A 202 7.96 12.43 39.16
C TYR A 202 9.39 12.07 38.77
N THR A 203 10.21 13.07 38.44
CA THR A 203 11.58 12.92 37.97
C THR A 203 12.30 14.26 38.08
N GLU A 204 13.54 14.28 38.57
CA GLU A 204 14.34 15.53 38.71
C GLU A 204 15.43 15.66 37.65
N VAL A 205 15.73 14.57 36.93
CA VAL A 205 16.79 14.52 35.93
C VAL A 205 16.28 13.91 34.64
N ASN A 206 16.75 14.45 33.51
CA ASN A 206 16.49 13.85 32.21
C ASN A 206 17.32 12.58 32.05
N GLY A 207 16.78 11.58 31.34
CA GLY A 207 17.52 10.37 30.99
C GLY A 207 17.25 9.14 31.87
N GLU A 208 16.39 9.23 32.88
CA GLU A 208 15.98 8.07 33.66
C GLU A 208 15.13 7.13 32.79
N ILE A 209 15.32 5.81 32.94
CA ILE A 209 14.49 4.84 32.24
C ILE A 209 13.25 4.55 33.09
N ILE A 210 12.10 4.95 32.57
CA ILE A 210 10.78 4.68 33.14
C ILE A 210 10.27 3.35 32.56
N SER A 211 10.00 2.40 33.44
CA SER A 211 9.29 1.16 33.13
C SER A 211 7.87 1.23 33.65
N PHE A 212 6.96 0.42 33.09
CA PHE A 212 5.55 0.43 33.48
C PHE A 212 5.10 -0.94 33.96
N LYS A 213 4.16 -0.95 34.91
CA LYS A 213 3.40 -2.12 35.31
C LYS A 213 1.91 -1.77 35.33
N VAL A 214 1.05 -2.75 35.10
CA VAL A 214 -0.41 -2.60 35.17
C VAL A 214 -0.97 -3.58 36.19
N TRP A 215 -1.81 -3.09 37.08
CA TRP A 215 -2.61 -3.91 37.97
C TRP A 215 -3.87 -4.28 37.21
N ASP A 216 -3.99 -5.55 36.85
CA ASP A 216 -5.21 -6.12 36.30
C ASP A 216 -6.11 -6.48 37.47
N TYR A 217 -7.10 -5.63 37.73
CA TYR A 217 -8.00 -5.80 38.86
C TYR A 217 -8.88 -7.04 38.69
N SER A 218 -9.27 -7.37 37.45
CA SER A 218 -10.16 -8.51 37.20
C SER A 218 -9.49 -9.84 37.50
N GLU A 219 -8.21 -9.95 37.19
CA GLU A 219 -7.39 -11.14 37.40
C GLU A 219 -6.55 -11.07 38.70
N GLN A 220 -6.60 -9.94 39.42
CA GLN A 220 -5.83 -9.68 40.64
C GLN A 220 -4.33 -9.92 40.46
N GLN A 221 -3.74 -9.44 39.36
CA GLN A 221 -2.34 -9.70 39.03
C GLN A 221 -1.60 -8.44 38.57
N ILE A 222 -0.29 -8.43 38.77
CA ILE A 222 0.59 -7.37 38.26
C ILE A 222 1.23 -7.84 36.95
N LEU A 223 1.05 -7.02 35.91
CA LEU A 223 1.56 -7.28 34.57
C LEU A 223 2.65 -6.28 34.22
N LEU A 224 3.81 -6.77 33.82
CA LEU A 224 4.84 -5.93 33.20
C LEU A 224 4.31 -5.34 31.89
N ALA A 225 4.73 -4.12 31.58
CA ALA A 225 4.28 -3.41 30.40
C ALA A 225 5.42 -2.77 29.59
N ILE A 226 5.19 -2.65 28.28
CA ILE A 226 6.09 -2.04 27.31
C ILE A 226 5.37 -0.93 26.52
N PRO A 227 6.09 0.03 25.93
CA PRO A 227 7.55 0.20 25.97
C PRO A 227 8.00 0.99 27.22
N THR A 228 9.32 1.03 27.46
CA THR A 228 9.92 1.97 28.41
C THR A 228 9.99 3.37 27.82
N VAL A 229 10.05 4.38 28.68
CA VAL A 229 10.22 5.79 28.30
C VAL A 229 11.50 6.34 28.92
N THR A 230 12.20 7.23 28.22
CA THR A 230 13.28 8.02 28.83
C THR A 230 12.71 9.31 29.40
N SER A 231 13.00 9.63 30.66
CA SER A 231 12.44 10.79 31.34
C SER A 231 12.94 12.10 30.73
N GLU A 232 12.03 13.08 30.66
CA GLU A 232 12.35 14.47 30.35
C GLU A 232 11.49 15.38 31.23
N VAL A 233 12.13 16.17 32.09
CA VAL A 233 11.45 17.02 33.08
C VAL A 233 10.55 18.04 32.35
N ASN A 234 9.31 18.16 32.80
CA ASN A 234 8.21 18.96 32.25
C ASN A 234 7.70 18.53 30.87
N ALA A 235 8.17 17.41 30.31
CA ALA A 235 7.69 16.92 29.03
C ALA A 235 6.26 16.36 29.12
N ILE A 236 5.58 16.36 27.98
CA ILE A 236 4.28 15.71 27.78
C ILE A 236 4.43 14.70 26.65
N ILE A 237 4.09 13.44 26.92
CA ILE A 237 4.05 12.38 25.91
C ILE A 237 2.58 12.06 25.59
N GLY A 238 2.28 12.09 24.29
CA GLY A 238 0.97 11.79 23.75
C GLY A 238 -0.01 12.97 23.82
N THR A 239 -1.06 12.91 23.00
CA THR A 239 -2.13 13.91 22.97
C THR A 239 -3.50 13.25 22.81
N TRP A 240 -4.47 13.74 23.58
CA TRP A 240 -5.87 13.30 23.48
C TRP A 240 -6.62 14.00 22.33
N PRO A 241 -7.48 13.31 21.56
CA PRO A 241 -7.73 11.86 21.57
C PRO A 241 -6.87 11.06 20.58
N ASN A 242 -6.11 11.72 19.71
CA ASN A 242 -5.64 11.12 18.45
C ASN A 242 -4.24 10.49 18.51
N ASP A 243 -3.37 10.90 19.43
CA ASP A 243 -1.97 10.46 19.48
C ASP A 243 -1.57 10.06 20.90
N LEU A 244 -2.34 9.15 21.49
CA LEU A 244 -2.04 8.63 22.83
C LEU A 244 -0.83 7.70 22.79
N PHE A 245 -0.02 7.77 23.84
CA PHE A 245 1.10 6.85 24.05
C PHE A 245 0.58 5.43 24.32
N ARG A 246 1.03 4.45 23.55
CA ARG A 246 0.51 3.08 23.66
C ARG A 246 1.34 2.28 24.65
N ILE A 247 0.68 1.75 25.68
CA ILE A 247 1.27 0.85 26.66
C ILE A 247 0.59 -0.51 26.54
N TYR A 248 1.40 -1.57 26.44
CA TYR A 248 0.95 -2.95 26.30
C TYR A 248 1.44 -3.75 27.50
N ALA A 249 0.51 -4.26 28.30
CA ALA A 249 0.79 -5.09 29.48
C ALA A 249 0.49 -6.57 29.23
N GLY A 250 1.22 -7.45 29.92
CA GLY A 250 1.00 -8.90 29.86
C GLY A 250 1.47 -9.52 28.53
N SER A 251 0.70 -10.47 28.01
CA SER A 251 1.07 -11.22 26.79
C SER A 251 0.88 -10.37 25.54
N VAL A 252 1.93 -9.68 25.11
CA VAL A 252 1.88 -8.80 23.94
C VAL A 252 1.79 -9.58 22.64
N GLN A 253 0.87 -9.19 21.76
CA GLN A 253 0.66 -9.81 20.45
C GLN A 253 1.05 -8.83 19.33
N THR A 254 1.56 -9.35 18.21
CA THR A 254 1.96 -8.55 17.03
C THR A 254 1.11 -8.93 15.83
N THR A 255 0.65 -7.94 15.05
CA THR A 255 -0.11 -8.22 13.82
C THR A 255 0.76 -8.89 12.75
N ALA A 256 0.17 -9.81 12.00
CA ALA A 256 0.84 -10.51 10.92
C ALA A 256 1.23 -9.53 9.81
N THR A 257 2.41 -9.73 9.24
CA THR A 257 2.90 -8.91 8.12
C THR A 257 1.98 -9.08 6.90
N PRO A 258 1.54 -7.99 6.26
CA PRO A 258 0.71 -8.10 5.08
C PRO A 258 1.39 -8.86 3.94
N ALA A 259 0.59 -9.53 3.12
CA ALA A 259 1.05 -10.23 1.93
C ALA A 259 0.37 -9.68 0.67
N PHE A 260 1.12 -9.62 -0.44
CA PHE A 260 0.64 -9.15 -1.73
C PHE A 260 0.33 -10.30 -2.68
N LEU A 261 -0.76 -10.18 -3.42
CA LEU A 261 -1.15 -11.08 -4.49
C LEU A 261 -1.65 -10.27 -5.71
N PRO A 262 -0.97 -10.30 -6.86
CA PRO A 262 0.30 -10.99 -7.10
C PRO A 262 1.46 -10.36 -6.34
N VAL A 263 2.59 -11.08 -6.22
CA VAL A 263 3.82 -10.53 -5.61
C VAL A 263 4.46 -9.48 -6.53
N GLY A 264 5.34 -8.63 -6.00
CA GLY A 264 6.07 -7.64 -6.81
C GLY A 264 6.82 -8.28 -7.98
N GLY A 265 6.84 -7.59 -9.13
CA GLY A 265 7.43 -8.11 -10.37
C GLY A 265 7.10 -7.27 -11.61
N THR A 266 7.53 -7.77 -12.77
CA THR A 266 7.22 -7.17 -14.08
C THR A 266 6.06 -7.92 -14.74
N TYR A 267 5.05 -7.19 -15.19
CA TYR A 267 3.83 -7.74 -15.78
C TYR A 267 3.53 -7.07 -17.12
N GLN A 268 3.05 -7.84 -18.10
CA GLN A 268 2.72 -7.36 -19.45
C GLN A 268 1.25 -6.94 -19.61
N THR A 269 0.47 -7.03 -18.54
CA THR A 269 -0.94 -6.61 -18.46
C THR A 269 -1.16 -5.84 -17.18
N ALA A 270 -2.14 -4.94 -17.17
CA ALA A 270 -2.60 -4.27 -15.95
C ALA A 270 -2.88 -5.29 -14.83
N GLN A 271 -2.61 -4.90 -13.58
CA GLN A 271 -2.71 -5.77 -12.41
C GLN A 271 -3.62 -5.15 -11.36
N ASP A 272 -4.40 -5.99 -10.68
CA ASP A 272 -5.10 -5.65 -9.46
C ASP A 272 -4.39 -6.33 -8.28
N VAL A 273 -3.70 -5.54 -7.46
CA VAL A 273 -2.94 -6.05 -6.31
C VAL A 273 -3.85 -6.15 -5.09
N ILE A 274 -4.03 -7.37 -4.60
CA ILE A 274 -4.73 -7.68 -3.37
C ILE A 274 -3.72 -7.69 -2.21
N ILE A 275 -4.02 -6.98 -1.14
CA ILE A 275 -3.26 -7.01 0.12
C ILE A 275 -4.08 -7.78 1.16
N THR A 276 -3.46 -8.76 1.82
CA THR A 276 -4.09 -9.58 2.87
C THR A 276 -3.29 -9.52 4.16
N CYS A 277 -3.95 -9.76 5.29
CA CYS A 277 -3.30 -9.91 6.61
C CYS A 277 -3.94 -11.13 7.30
N ALA A 278 -3.11 -12.01 7.85
CA ALA A 278 -3.57 -13.21 8.53
C ALA A 278 -4.18 -12.92 9.91
N THR A 279 -3.93 -11.75 10.50
CA THR A 279 -4.51 -11.35 11.80
C THR A 279 -5.95 -10.90 11.61
N PRO A 280 -6.95 -11.62 12.17
CA PRO A 280 -8.35 -11.22 12.05
C PRO A 280 -8.61 -9.86 12.70
N GLY A 281 -9.38 -9.02 11.99
CA GLY A 281 -9.73 -7.67 12.42
C GLY A 281 -8.59 -6.66 12.32
N ALA A 282 -7.44 -7.02 11.75
CA ALA A 282 -6.38 -6.05 11.48
C ALA A 282 -6.74 -5.15 10.29
N HIS A 283 -6.36 -3.88 10.41
CA HIS A 283 -6.49 -2.85 9.40
C HIS A 283 -5.17 -2.66 8.66
N ILE A 284 -5.20 -2.62 7.34
CA ILE A 284 -3.99 -2.48 6.53
C ILE A 284 -3.89 -1.03 6.04
N ARG A 285 -2.73 -0.41 6.24
CA ARG A 285 -2.38 0.89 5.67
C ARG A 285 -1.29 0.70 4.62
N TYR A 286 -1.31 1.52 3.58
CA TYR A 286 -0.35 1.41 2.49
C TYR A 286 0.07 2.77 1.93
N THR A 287 1.17 2.74 1.19
CA THR A 287 1.72 3.85 0.41
C THR A 287 2.10 3.36 -0.98
N LEU A 288 2.08 4.26 -1.96
CA LEU A 288 2.41 3.97 -3.37
C LEU A 288 3.65 4.74 -3.88
N ASN A 289 4.24 5.55 -3.00
CA ASN A 289 5.33 6.48 -3.27
C ASN A 289 6.65 6.06 -2.58
N GLY A 290 6.71 4.85 -2.03
CA GLY A 290 7.89 4.31 -1.34
C GLY A 290 8.06 4.73 0.12
N THR A 291 7.22 5.61 0.69
CA THR A 291 7.35 5.98 2.12
C THR A 291 6.83 4.88 3.06
N ASP A 292 7.30 4.84 4.31
CA ASP A 292 6.78 3.90 5.31
C ASP A 292 5.30 4.20 5.63
N PRO A 293 4.39 3.20 5.62
CA PRO A 293 3.02 3.42 6.04
C PRO A 293 2.90 3.68 7.54
N THR A 294 2.14 4.73 7.89
CA THR A 294 1.73 5.06 9.25
C THR A 294 0.22 4.83 9.42
N GLU A 295 -0.31 5.02 10.63
CA GLU A 295 -1.76 4.94 10.87
C GLU A 295 -2.56 6.00 10.09
N ALA A 296 -1.92 7.10 9.72
CA ALA A 296 -2.50 8.16 8.90
C ALA A 296 -2.43 7.88 7.39
N SER A 297 -1.69 6.85 6.95
CA SER A 297 -1.60 6.49 5.53
C SER A 297 -2.93 5.95 4.99
N SER A 298 -3.00 5.78 3.66
CA SER A 298 -4.21 5.30 2.98
C SER A 298 -4.67 3.96 3.54
N PHE A 299 -5.96 3.86 3.86
CA PHE A 299 -6.59 2.63 4.30
C PHE A 299 -6.85 1.70 3.12
N TYR A 300 -6.40 0.46 3.21
CA TYR A 300 -6.66 -0.53 2.18
C TYR A 300 -8.05 -1.15 2.36
N PHE A 301 -8.92 -0.99 1.35
CA PHE A 301 -10.27 -1.55 1.35
C PHE A 301 -10.64 -2.24 0.03
N TYR A 302 -10.06 -1.80 -1.09
CA TYR A 302 -10.24 -2.39 -2.42
C TYR A 302 -8.89 -2.75 -3.04
N PRO A 303 -8.84 -3.74 -3.95
CA PRO A 303 -7.62 -4.05 -4.71
C PRO A 303 -7.04 -2.81 -5.40
N LEU A 304 -5.71 -2.75 -5.46
CA LEU A 304 -4.98 -1.62 -6.04
C LEU A 304 -4.79 -1.85 -7.53
N HIS A 305 -5.48 -1.07 -8.36
CA HIS A 305 -5.39 -1.16 -9.81
C HIS A 305 -4.14 -0.45 -10.35
N LEU A 306 -3.28 -1.18 -11.04
CA LEU A 306 -2.05 -0.68 -11.66
C LEU A 306 -2.16 -0.72 -13.19
N ASN A 307 -2.18 0.47 -13.80
CA ASN A 307 -2.34 0.65 -15.25
C ASN A 307 -1.09 0.22 -16.03
N LEU A 308 -1.26 -0.03 -17.34
CA LEU A 308 -0.14 -0.20 -18.27
C LEU A 308 0.79 1.03 -18.27
N ASN A 309 2.07 0.81 -18.58
CA ASN A 309 3.11 1.84 -18.61
C ASN A 309 3.27 2.56 -17.26
N SER A 310 3.25 1.79 -16.17
CA SER A 310 3.44 2.31 -14.82
C SER A 310 4.53 1.57 -14.06
N THR A 311 5.17 2.26 -13.12
CA THR A 311 6.03 1.65 -12.10
C THR A 311 5.53 2.14 -10.75
N THR A 312 5.20 1.23 -9.86
CA THR A 312 4.62 1.55 -8.55
C THR A 312 5.28 0.71 -7.47
N GLU A 313 5.75 1.35 -6.42
CA GLU A 313 6.21 0.67 -5.22
C GLU A 313 5.12 0.71 -4.17
N ILE A 314 4.59 -0.47 -3.83
CA ILE A 314 3.58 -0.63 -2.79
C ILE A 314 4.28 -1.03 -1.50
N ARG A 315 4.06 -0.27 -0.43
CA ARG A 315 4.49 -0.64 0.92
C ARG A 315 3.25 -0.73 1.81
N ALA A 316 3.18 -1.75 2.66
CA ALA A 316 2.01 -1.98 3.50
C ALA A 316 2.39 -2.40 4.93
N LYS A 317 1.56 -2.00 5.90
CA LYS A 317 1.69 -2.33 7.32
C LYS A 317 0.31 -2.59 7.92
N ALA A 318 0.20 -3.59 8.78
CA ALA A 318 -1.03 -3.95 9.47
C ALA A 318 -1.05 -3.40 10.90
N PHE A 319 -2.22 -2.89 11.29
CA PHE A 319 -2.50 -2.27 12.58
C PHE A 319 -3.70 -2.95 13.21
N LYS A 320 -3.65 -3.16 14.52
CA LYS A 320 -4.77 -3.64 15.31
C LYS A 320 -4.67 -3.02 16.70
N GLU A 321 -5.80 -2.58 17.22
CA GLU A 321 -5.86 -1.99 18.56
C GLU A 321 -5.31 -2.95 19.61
N TYR A 322 -4.54 -2.42 20.55
CA TYR A 322 -3.89 -3.16 21.64
C TYR A 322 -2.88 -4.24 21.21
N TRP A 323 -2.49 -4.26 19.94
CA TRP A 323 -1.44 -5.12 19.42
C TRP A 323 -0.26 -4.28 18.92
N LEU A 324 0.93 -4.86 18.92
CA LEU A 324 2.06 -4.30 18.20
C LEU A 324 1.79 -4.36 16.69
N HIS A 325 2.23 -3.34 15.98
CA HIS A 325 2.08 -3.26 14.54
C HIS A 325 3.01 -4.24 13.82
N SER A 326 2.62 -4.66 12.62
CA SER A 326 3.41 -5.59 11.83
C SER A 326 4.71 -4.96 11.34
N ASN A 327 5.62 -5.80 10.86
CA ASN A 327 6.69 -5.33 9.98
C ASN A 327 6.09 -4.75 8.69
N ILE A 328 6.87 -3.90 8.01
CA ILE A 328 6.50 -3.35 6.71
C ILE A 328 6.83 -4.38 5.63
N THR A 329 5.87 -4.66 4.75
CA THR A 329 6.10 -5.41 3.50
C THR A 329 6.22 -4.43 2.33
N SER A 330 7.02 -4.76 1.31
CA SER A 330 7.18 -3.94 0.11
C SER A 330 7.24 -4.79 -1.17
N GLY A 331 6.77 -4.20 -2.26
CA GLY A 331 6.76 -4.82 -3.59
C GLY A 331 6.76 -3.76 -4.69
N THR A 332 7.68 -3.90 -5.63
CA THR A 332 7.75 -3.05 -6.82
C THR A 332 7.04 -3.74 -7.98
N TYR A 333 6.14 -3.01 -8.65
CA TYR A 333 5.37 -3.48 -9.78
C TYR A 333 5.72 -2.64 -11.00
N ILE A 334 6.22 -3.29 -12.04
CA ILE A 334 6.53 -2.67 -13.32
C ILE A 334 5.53 -3.22 -14.33
N ILE A 335 4.55 -2.40 -14.71
CA ILE A 335 3.48 -2.81 -15.62
C ILE A 335 3.82 -2.31 -17.02
N THR A 336 4.28 -3.22 -17.87
CA THR A 336 4.58 -3.00 -19.28
C THR A 336 3.47 -3.59 -20.15
N GLY A 337 3.67 -3.65 -21.47
CA GLY A 337 2.75 -4.27 -22.40
C GLY A 337 3.42 -4.61 -23.73
N THR A 338 2.63 -4.63 -24.80
CA THR A 338 3.13 -4.77 -26.17
C THR A 338 3.24 -3.40 -26.83
N VAL A 339 4.36 -3.13 -27.50
CA VAL A 339 4.56 -1.87 -28.23
C VAL A 339 3.58 -1.81 -29.42
N PRO A 340 2.86 -0.70 -29.65
CA PRO A 340 2.02 -0.52 -30.82
C PRO A 340 2.81 -0.62 -32.14
N ALA A 341 2.21 -1.22 -33.16
CA ALA A 341 2.84 -1.34 -34.49
C ALA A 341 3.16 0.03 -35.10
N PRO A 342 4.34 0.23 -35.73
CA PRO A 342 4.66 1.47 -36.42
C PRO A 342 3.68 1.76 -37.56
N VAL A 343 3.42 3.05 -37.80
CA VAL A 343 2.57 3.54 -38.89
C VAL A 343 3.43 4.32 -39.88
N PHE A 344 3.25 4.05 -41.17
CA PHE A 344 3.91 4.76 -42.26
C PHE A 344 3.03 5.91 -42.78
N ASN A 345 3.63 7.08 -43.00
CA ASN A 345 2.97 8.24 -43.61
C ASN A 345 3.91 8.94 -44.61
N PRO A 346 3.58 9.02 -45.91
CA PRO A 346 2.32 8.59 -46.50
C PRO A 346 2.19 7.04 -46.53
N PRO A 347 0.96 6.50 -46.63
CA PRO A 347 0.75 5.05 -46.70
C PRO A 347 1.41 4.46 -47.96
N GLN A 348 1.59 3.15 -48.00
CA GLN A 348 2.13 2.47 -49.18
C GLN A 348 1.33 2.78 -50.46
N GLY A 349 1.99 2.80 -51.62
CA GLY A 349 1.32 3.10 -52.89
C GLY A 349 2.25 3.56 -54.01
N TYR A 350 1.61 4.04 -55.09
CA TYR A 350 2.25 4.59 -56.27
C TYR A 350 2.32 6.12 -56.19
N TYR A 351 3.50 6.68 -56.44
CA TYR A 351 3.76 8.11 -56.39
C TYR A 351 4.48 8.56 -57.65
N LEU A 352 4.11 9.73 -58.17
CA LEU A 352 4.68 10.31 -59.39
C LEU A 352 5.94 11.15 -59.13
N ASN A 353 6.17 11.52 -57.88
CA ASN A 353 7.31 12.29 -57.41
C ASN A 353 7.96 11.58 -56.22
N PRO A 354 9.26 11.82 -55.95
CA PRO A 354 9.89 11.40 -54.69
C PRO A 354 9.11 11.87 -53.47
N ILE A 355 9.09 11.06 -52.42
CA ILE A 355 8.34 11.31 -51.18
C ILE A 355 9.24 11.16 -49.95
N ASP A 356 8.87 11.84 -48.87
CA ASP A 356 9.46 11.61 -47.55
C ASP A 356 8.51 10.79 -46.68
N VAL A 357 8.90 9.55 -46.39
CA VAL A 357 8.14 8.62 -45.55
C VAL A 357 8.53 8.82 -44.09
N ASN A 358 7.55 9.25 -43.29
CA ASN A 358 7.61 9.28 -41.84
C ASN A 358 7.13 7.96 -41.25
N ILE A 359 7.85 7.43 -40.27
CA ILE A 359 7.44 6.29 -39.46
C ILE A 359 7.17 6.77 -38.03
N SER A 360 6.02 6.45 -37.47
CA SER A 360 5.66 6.84 -36.11
C SER A 360 5.15 5.65 -35.29
N CYS A 361 5.32 5.72 -33.96
CA CYS A 361 4.74 4.81 -32.99
C CYS A 361 4.02 5.65 -31.94
N SER A 362 2.82 5.22 -31.52
CA SER A 362 2.02 5.96 -30.55
C SER A 362 2.52 5.83 -29.11
N LEU A 363 3.39 4.84 -28.82
CA LEU A 363 3.98 4.67 -27.51
C LEU A 363 5.22 5.57 -27.38
N ALA A 364 5.17 6.51 -26.43
CA ALA A 364 6.28 7.38 -26.12
C ALA A 364 7.55 6.57 -25.76
N GLU A 365 8.69 7.08 -26.23
CA GLU A 365 10.04 6.50 -26.04
C GLU A 365 10.25 5.13 -26.68
N ALA A 366 9.31 4.65 -27.51
CA ALA A 366 9.54 3.47 -28.33
C ALA A 366 10.58 3.77 -29.42
N VAL A 367 11.52 2.86 -29.59
CA VAL A 367 12.56 2.90 -30.61
C VAL A 367 12.09 2.14 -31.84
N ILE A 368 12.08 2.79 -33.00
CA ILE A 368 11.67 2.17 -34.27
C ILE A 368 12.92 1.68 -35.01
N ARG A 369 12.90 0.41 -35.41
CA ARG A 369 13.92 -0.26 -36.23
C ARG A 369 13.33 -0.65 -37.56
N TYR A 370 14.11 -0.56 -38.64
CA TYR A 370 13.62 -0.85 -39.98
C TYR A 370 14.64 -1.56 -40.87
N THR A 371 14.14 -2.18 -41.94
CA THR A 371 14.91 -2.81 -43.00
C THR A 371 14.36 -2.39 -44.36
N ARG A 372 15.23 -2.39 -45.39
CA ARG A 372 14.87 -2.06 -46.78
C ARG A 372 15.02 -3.23 -47.75
N ASP A 373 15.61 -4.32 -47.29
CA ASP A 373 15.94 -5.53 -48.04
C ASP A 373 14.89 -6.64 -47.86
N GLY A 374 13.80 -6.35 -47.14
CA GLY A 374 12.73 -7.30 -46.84
C GLY A 374 12.99 -8.23 -45.65
N THR A 375 14.17 -8.17 -45.03
CA THR A 375 14.48 -8.95 -43.81
C THR A 375 13.63 -8.48 -42.62
N GLU A 376 13.48 -9.34 -41.61
CA GLU A 376 12.70 -9.01 -40.41
C GLU A 376 13.47 -8.01 -39.51
N PRO A 377 12.91 -6.83 -39.17
CA PRO A 377 13.61 -5.89 -38.31
C PRO A 377 13.80 -6.43 -36.90
N ASP A 378 15.04 -6.47 -36.45
CA ASP A 378 15.45 -6.81 -35.08
C ASP A 378 16.02 -5.59 -34.33
N GLU A 379 16.49 -5.79 -33.09
CA GLU A 379 17.05 -4.70 -32.27
C GLU A 379 18.36 -4.12 -32.81
N HIS A 380 19.03 -4.83 -33.73
CA HIS A 380 20.30 -4.43 -34.35
C HIS A 380 20.12 -3.80 -35.73
N SER A 381 18.90 -3.85 -36.28
CA SER A 381 18.53 -3.25 -37.55
C SER A 381 18.68 -1.72 -37.53
N MET A 382 18.54 -1.08 -38.69
CA MET A 382 18.74 0.38 -38.79
C MET A 382 17.78 1.14 -37.88
N LEU A 383 18.32 2.11 -37.14
CA LEU A 383 17.52 3.01 -36.30
C LEU A 383 16.80 4.01 -37.19
N TYR A 384 15.50 4.18 -36.97
CA TYR A 384 14.76 5.29 -37.57
C TYR A 384 14.98 6.57 -36.76
N ASP A 385 15.62 7.57 -37.38
CA ASP A 385 16.00 8.84 -36.76
C ASP A 385 15.48 10.08 -37.51
N GLY A 386 14.79 9.90 -38.65
CA GLY A 386 14.17 10.98 -39.41
C GLY A 386 13.44 10.48 -40.66
N PRO A 387 12.68 11.37 -41.35
CA PRO A 387 11.94 11.02 -42.56
C PRO A 387 12.83 10.36 -43.61
N MET A 388 12.34 9.31 -44.25
CA MET A 388 13.06 8.58 -45.29
C MET A 388 12.69 9.11 -46.67
N HIS A 389 13.67 9.65 -47.39
CA HIS A 389 13.51 10.06 -48.77
C HIS A 389 13.47 8.83 -49.71
N ILE A 390 12.34 8.63 -50.40
CA ILE A 390 12.10 7.52 -51.32
C ILE A 390 11.99 8.06 -52.75
N THR A 391 12.93 7.68 -53.61
CA THR A 391 13.04 8.12 -55.01
C THR A 391 12.80 7.01 -56.03
N GLN A 392 12.72 5.75 -55.59
CA GLN A 392 12.56 4.57 -56.42
C GLN A 392 11.76 3.50 -55.66
N GLU A 393 11.48 2.39 -56.33
CA GLU A 393 10.84 1.22 -55.72
C GLU A 393 11.54 0.79 -54.43
N THR A 394 10.81 0.78 -53.31
CA THR A 394 11.35 0.46 -51.98
C THR A 394 10.34 -0.33 -51.16
N LEU A 395 10.78 -1.47 -50.61
CA LEU A 395 10.07 -2.20 -49.55
C LEU A 395 10.62 -1.75 -48.19
N LEU A 396 9.74 -1.23 -47.32
CA LEU A 396 10.08 -0.91 -45.94
C LEU A 396 9.39 -1.89 -45.00
N LYS A 397 10.16 -2.47 -44.08
CA LYS A 397 9.61 -3.17 -42.90
C LYS A 397 10.06 -2.44 -41.64
N ALA A 398 9.16 -2.24 -40.70
CA ALA A 398 9.44 -1.54 -39.46
C ALA A 398 8.85 -2.28 -38.24
N LYS A 399 9.58 -2.26 -37.13
CA LYS A 399 9.18 -2.82 -35.84
C LYS A 399 9.64 -1.90 -34.71
N ALA A 400 8.81 -1.72 -33.70
CA ALA A 400 9.10 -0.86 -32.56
C ALA A 400 9.42 -1.67 -31.31
N TYR A 401 10.34 -1.15 -30.51
CA TYR A 401 10.92 -1.78 -29.32
C TYR A 401 10.90 -0.79 -28.15
N LYS A 402 10.65 -1.29 -26.95
CA LYS A 402 10.80 -0.54 -25.70
C LYS A 402 11.33 -1.47 -24.62
N TYR A 403 12.22 -0.96 -23.78
CA TYR A 403 12.83 -1.76 -22.71
C TYR A 403 11.77 -2.37 -21.79
N ASN A 404 11.88 -3.67 -21.48
CA ASN A 404 10.92 -4.49 -20.72
C ASN A 404 9.52 -4.67 -21.34
N TRP A 405 9.28 -4.17 -22.56
CA TRP A 405 8.03 -4.39 -23.29
C TRP A 405 8.18 -5.51 -24.31
N LEU A 406 7.06 -6.18 -24.62
CA LEU A 406 7.01 -7.02 -25.79
C LEU A 406 7.09 -6.16 -27.06
N PRO A 407 7.91 -6.53 -28.05
CA PRO A 407 8.06 -5.73 -29.26
C PRO A 407 6.77 -5.69 -30.06
N SER A 408 6.64 -4.69 -30.93
CA SER A 408 5.46 -4.56 -31.77
C SER A 408 5.34 -5.67 -32.79
N LEU A 409 4.17 -5.80 -33.40
CA LEU A 409 4.08 -6.48 -34.69
C LEU A 409 4.88 -5.69 -35.76
N THR A 410 5.34 -6.41 -36.77
CA THR A 410 6.05 -5.82 -37.91
C THR A 410 5.07 -5.25 -38.91
N THR A 411 5.24 -3.97 -39.25
CA THR A 411 4.50 -3.31 -40.33
C THR A 411 5.35 -3.33 -41.60
N SER A 412 4.73 -3.57 -42.75
CA SER A 412 5.39 -3.51 -44.06
C SER A 412 4.69 -2.51 -44.98
N ALA A 413 5.46 -1.77 -45.77
CA ALA A 413 4.95 -0.82 -46.76
C ALA A 413 5.80 -0.89 -48.03
N TYR A 414 5.13 -0.97 -49.18
CA TYR A 414 5.77 -1.04 -50.50
C TYR A 414 5.46 0.21 -51.31
N TYR A 415 6.53 0.92 -51.73
CA TYR A 415 6.44 2.18 -52.44
C TYR A 415 6.97 2.03 -53.85
N VAL A 416 6.23 2.57 -54.82
CA VAL A 416 6.64 2.62 -56.23
C VAL A 416 6.69 4.08 -56.65
N ILE A 417 7.87 4.56 -57.06
CA ILE A 417 8.05 5.91 -57.62
C ILE A 417 8.19 5.77 -59.13
N SER A 418 7.22 6.30 -59.87
CA SER A 418 7.26 6.36 -61.33
C SER A 418 7.42 7.81 -61.74
N THR A 419 8.65 8.22 -62.05
CA THR A 419 8.88 9.52 -62.71
C THR A 419 8.22 9.45 -64.08
N ALA A 420 7.21 10.28 -64.33
CA ALA A 420 6.76 10.51 -65.71
C ALA A 420 7.97 11.00 -66.51
N THR A 421 8.41 10.24 -67.50
CA THR A 421 9.40 10.71 -68.46
C THR A 421 8.77 11.80 -69.31
N GLU A 422 9.52 12.87 -69.67
CA GLU A 422 9.05 13.93 -70.59
C GLU A 422 8.49 13.38 -71.91
N ASP A 423 8.80 12.11 -72.25
CA ASP A 423 8.28 11.41 -73.43
C ASP A 423 6.75 11.15 -73.38
N ASP A 424 6.13 11.14 -72.20
CA ASP A 424 4.67 10.99 -72.06
C ASP A 424 3.89 12.28 -72.35
N LEU A 425 4.56 13.44 -72.43
CA LEU A 425 3.95 14.73 -72.81
C LEU A 425 3.95 14.98 -74.33
N ASN A 426 4.59 14.10 -75.12
CA ASN A 426 4.73 14.24 -76.57
C ASN A 426 4.24 13.02 -77.37
N SER A 427 3.34 12.22 -76.80
CA SER A 427 2.51 11.33 -77.62
C SER A 427 1.72 12.19 -78.63
N PRO A 428 1.74 11.88 -79.94
CA PRO A 428 0.99 12.68 -80.91
C PRO A 428 -0.47 12.74 -80.49
N LEU A 429 -1.07 13.94 -80.50
CA LEU A 429 -2.52 14.07 -80.36
C LEU A 429 -3.17 13.24 -81.48
N VAL A 430 -3.67 12.05 -81.14
CA VAL A 430 -4.47 11.24 -82.06
C VAL A 430 -5.93 11.61 -81.83
N THR A 431 -6.61 12.07 -82.88
CA THR A 431 -8.05 12.29 -82.81
C THR A 431 -8.73 10.99 -82.37
N GLY A 432 -9.56 11.02 -81.32
CA GLY A 432 -10.20 9.81 -80.83
C GLY A 432 -10.74 9.90 -79.40
N ILE A 433 -11.27 8.78 -78.92
CA ILE A 433 -11.74 8.61 -77.53
C ILE A 433 -10.58 8.13 -76.67
N GLN A 434 -10.03 9.01 -75.84
CA GLN A 434 -8.86 8.70 -75.00
C GLN A 434 -9.25 7.82 -73.82
N ASN A 435 -10.22 8.29 -73.04
CA ASN A 435 -10.61 7.65 -71.80
C ASN A 435 -12.11 7.76 -71.56
N VAL A 436 -12.66 6.79 -70.85
CA VAL A 436 -14.03 6.86 -70.33
C VAL A 436 -14.02 6.30 -68.92
N TYR A 437 -14.12 7.18 -67.93
CA TYR A 437 -14.04 6.80 -66.53
C TYR A 437 -15.03 7.60 -65.65
N PRO A 438 -15.70 6.95 -64.68
CA PRO A 438 -15.72 5.50 -64.46
C PRO A 438 -16.48 4.74 -65.57
N ASN A 439 -16.02 3.53 -65.91
CA ASN A 439 -16.74 2.62 -66.81
C ASN A 439 -16.43 1.16 -66.40
N PRO A 440 -17.36 0.42 -65.76
CA PRO A 440 -18.77 0.75 -65.53
C PRO A 440 -19.04 1.90 -64.55
N PHE A 441 -20.19 2.58 -64.68
CA PHE A 441 -20.61 3.68 -63.79
C PHE A 441 -22.08 3.57 -63.34
N THR A 442 -22.43 4.27 -62.24
CA THR A 442 -23.78 4.24 -61.63
C THR A 442 -24.50 5.59 -61.64
N ARG A 443 -23.77 6.70 -61.73
CA ARG A 443 -24.34 8.07 -61.74
C ARG A 443 -23.94 8.85 -62.98
N SER A 444 -22.65 8.90 -63.29
CA SER A 444 -22.13 9.54 -64.49
C SER A 444 -20.77 8.98 -64.86
N THR A 445 -20.37 9.18 -66.12
CA THR A 445 -19.02 8.94 -66.61
C THR A 445 -18.49 10.18 -67.30
N THR A 446 -17.19 10.43 -67.16
CA THR A 446 -16.47 11.42 -67.96
C THR A 446 -15.92 10.75 -69.20
N ILE A 447 -16.17 11.34 -70.36
CA ILE A 447 -15.67 10.91 -71.67
C ILE A 447 -14.62 11.93 -72.09
N GLU A 448 -13.38 11.48 -72.18
CA GLU A 448 -12.24 12.29 -72.60
C GLU A 448 -11.96 12.02 -74.08
N LEU A 449 -12.04 13.07 -74.88
CA LEU A 449 -11.88 13.06 -76.32
C LEU A 449 -10.71 13.95 -76.72
N THR A 450 -10.14 13.70 -77.88
CA THR A 450 -9.10 14.54 -78.46
C THR A 450 -9.40 14.81 -79.92
N ILE A 451 -9.17 16.06 -80.36
CA ILE A 451 -9.19 16.46 -81.77
C ILE A 451 -7.82 17.05 -82.12
N LYS A 452 -7.16 16.47 -83.13
CA LYS A 452 -5.81 16.85 -83.56
C LYS A 452 -5.76 18.24 -84.19
N GLU A 453 -4.81 19.05 -83.71
CA GLU A 453 -4.26 20.32 -84.24
C GLU A 453 -5.27 21.45 -84.60
N ASN A 454 -6.19 21.25 -85.54
CA ASN A 454 -7.15 22.29 -85.95
C ASN A 454 -8.54 22.06 -85.36
N PRO A 455 -9.28 23.12 -84.99
CA PRO A 455 -10.62 22.95 -84.47
C PRO A 455 -11.57 22.40 -85.53
N GLN A 456 -12.29 21.34 -85.18
CA GLN A 456 -13.21 20.63 -86.06
C GLN A 456 -14.58 20.50 -85.41
N ASN A 457 -15.61 20.41 -86.26
CA ASN A 457 -16.92 20.02 -85.79
C ASN A 457 -16.88 18.55 -85.38
N TYR A 458 -17.36 18.27 -84.18
CA TYR A 458 -17.48 16.91 -83.68
C TYR A 458 -18.90 16.58 -83.30
N LYS A 459 -19.19 15.29 -83.33
CA LYS A 459 -20.46 14.71 -82.93
C LYS A 459 -20.21 13.50 -82.04
N LEU A 460 -20.64 13.59 -80.80
CA LEU A 460 -20.70 12.50 -79.86
C LEU A 460 -22.13 11.95 -79.85
N SER A 461 -22.29 10.65 -80.03
CA SER A 461 -23.59 9.98 -80.02
C SER A 461 -23.51 8.69 -79.22
N ILE A 462 -24.51 8.41 -78.39
CA ILE A 462 -24.58 7.19 -77.59
C ILE A 462 -25.80 6.39 -78.04
N TYR A 463 -25.60 5.10 -78.26
CA TYR A 463 -26.61 4.18 -78.76
C TYR A 463 -26.88 3.07 -77.74
N ASN A 464 -28.13 2.60 -77.68
CA ASN A 464 -28.45 1.36 -76.97
C ASN A 464 -28.10 0.13 -77.84
N ILE A 465 -28.23 -1.08 -77.29
CA ILE A 465 -27.94 -2.35 -78.00
C ILE A 465 -28.86 -2.63 -79.22
N LYS A 466 -29.99 -1.92 -79.35
CA LYS A 466 -30.86 -2.02 -80.54
C LYS A 466 -30.40 -1.10 -81.67
N GLY A 467 -29.36 -0.29 -81.46
CA GLY A 467 -28.87 0.70 -82.41
C GLY A 467 -29.63 2.03 -82.36
N GLU A 468 -30.53 2.23 -81.38
CA GLU A 468 -31.26 3.49 -81.22
C GLU A 468 -30.36 4.52 -80.52
N MET A 469 -30.27 5.72 -81.07
CA MET A 469 -29.52 6.82 -80.49
C MET A 469 -30.26 7.40 -79.29
N VAL A 470 -29.65 7.35 -78.11
CA VAL A 470 -30.24 7.81 -76.85
C VAL A 470 -29.73 9.17 -76.41
N TYR A 471 -28.47 9.50 -76.71
CA TYR A 471 -27.85 10.76 -76.34
C TYR A 471 -26.99 11.30 -77.47
N GLN A 472 -26.93 12.63 -77.62
CA GLN A 472 -26.10 13.30 -78.59
C GLN A 472 -25.61 14.65 -78.09
N ALA A 473 -24.33 14.92 -78.33
CA ALA A 473 -23.72 16.23 -78.18
C ALA A 473 -22.90 16.54 -79.43
N SER A 474 -22.83 17.82 -79.81
CA SER A 474 -21.97 18.29 -80.88
C SER A 474 -21.32 19.60 -80.49
N GLY A 475 -20.16 19.89 -81.06
CA GLY A 475 -19.45 21.13 -80.79
C GLY A 475 -18.35 21.39 -81.81
N TYR A 476 -17.62 22.47 -81.60
CA TYR A 476 -16.46 22.87 -82.40
C TYR A 476 -15.29 23.11 -81.45
N ALA A 477 -14.24 22.29 -81.54
CA ALA A 477 -13.12 22.34 -80.60
C ALA A 477 -11.85 21.74 -81.21
N ASN A 478 -10.69 22.12 -80.66
CA ASN A 478 -9.42 21.42 -80.82
C ASN A 478 -8.87 21.01 -79.45
N GLY A 479 -7.91 20.09 -79.42
CA GLY A 479 -7.29 19.64 -78.19
C GLY A 479 -8.15 18.64 -77.42
N ASN A 480 -7.95 18.59 -76.10
CA ASN A 480 -8.66 17.67 -75.21
C ASN A 480 -10.02 18.24 -74.81
N ILE A 481 -11.05 17.43 -74.93
CA ILE A 481 -12.44 17.78 -74.64
C ILE A 481 -12.98 16.79 -73.62
N SER A 482 -13.63 17.31 -72.58
CA SER A 482 -14.26 16.50 -71.54
C SER A 482 -15.78 16.63 -71.65
N VAL A 483 -16.46 15.51 -71.84
CA VAL A 483 -17.93 15.43 -71.87
C VAL A 483 -18.39 14.54 -70.72
N ASN A 484 -19.17 15.09 -69.79
CA ASN A 484 -19.77 14.34 -68.71
C ASN A 484 -21.15 13.82 -69.13
N TRP A 485 -21.35 12.51 -69.09
CA TRP A 485 -22.65 11.88 -69.38
C TRP A 485 -23.22 11.24 -68.11
N ASP A 486 -24.44 11.62 -67.76
CA ASP A 486 -25.14 11.21 -66.53
C ASP A 486 -26.08 10.00 -66.71
N GLY A 487 -25.94 9.27 -67.83
CA GLY A 487 -26.76 8.08 -68.11
C GLY A 487 -28.22 8.40 -68.47
N LYS A 488 -28.50 9.62 -68.95
CA LYS A 488 -29.84 10.01 -69.43
C LYS A 488 -29.89 10.17 -70.96
N ASP A 489 -31.10 10.10 -71.50
CA ASP A 489 -31.37 10.41 -72.91
C ASP A 489 -31.41 11.94 -73.15
N ASN A 490 -31.50 12.37 -74.42
CA ASN A 490 -31.61 13.79 -74.80
C ASN A 490 -32.88 14.50 -74.26
N LYS A 491 -33.86 13.76 -73.73
CA LYS A 491 -35.07 14.31 -73.09
C LYS A 491 -34.93 14.39 -71.56
N GLY A 492 -33.78 13.98 -71.01
CA GLY A 492 -33.52 13.95 -69.57
C GLY A 492 -34.10 12.72 -68.85
N ASN A 493 -34.58 11.70 -69.57
CA ASN A 493 -35.06 10.47 -68.95
C ASN A 493 -33.88 9.57 -68.58
N LYS A 494 -33.97 8.93 -67.40
CA LYS A 494 -32.97 7.97 -66.95
C LYS A 494 -33.01 6.70 -67.81
N LEU A 495 -31.85 6.26 -68.29
CA LEU A 495 -31.72 5.04 -69.06
C LEU A 495 -31.54 3.81 -68.15
N SER A 496 -31.92 2.64 -68.65
CA SER A 496 -31.77 1.36 -67.93
C SER A 496 -30.29 0.96 -67.78
N ALA A 497 -29.98 0.19 -66.74
CA ALA A 497 -28.68 -0.47 -66.64
C ALA A 497 -28.45 -1.39 -67.85
N GLY A 498 -27.25 -1.38 -68.42
CA GLY A 498 -26.93 -2.13 -69.62
C GLY A 498 -25.70 -1.63 -70.37
N VAL A 499 -25.47 -2.25 -71.53
CA VAL A 499 -24.39 -1.89 -72.45
C VAL A 499 -24.87 -0.82 -73.42
N TYR A 500 -24.06 0.22 -73.60
CA TYR A 500 -24.27 1.29 -74.57
C TYR A 500 -23.04 1.41 -75.47
N LEU A 501 -23.22 1.92 -76.68
CA LEU A 501 -22.14 2.20 -77.62
C LEU A 501 -21.96 3.71 -77.75
N LEU A 502 -20.80 4.21 -77.33
CA LEU A 502 -20.35 5.56 -77.60
C LEU A 502 -19.78 5.60 -79.02
N SER A 503 -20.18 6.60 -79.79
CA SER A 503 -19.60 6.97 -81.08
C SER A 503 -19.15 8.42 -81.02
N PHE A 504 -17.92 8.67 -81.43
CA PHE A 504 -17.33 9.99 -81.57
C PHE A 504 -16.91 10.18 -83.03
N GLN A 505 -17.55 11.12 -83.71
CA GLN A 505 -17.32 11.42 -85.11
C GLN A 505 -16.68 12.81 -85.25
N VAL A 506 -15.62 12.87 -86.05
CA VAL A 506 -14.92 14.10 -86.46
C VAL A 506 -14.65 13.97 -87.96
N ASP A 507 -15.19 14.90 -88.76
CA ASP A 507 -15.23 14.80 -90.22
C ASP A 507 -15.72 13.41 -90.71
N SER A 508 -14.88 12.70 -91.47
CA SER A 508 -15.14 11.34 -91.99
C SER A 508 -14.70 10.22 -91.04
N SER A 509 -14.03 10.54 -89.94
CA SER A 509 -13.51 9.56 -88.99
C SER A 509 -14.51 9.27 -87.87
N MET A 510 -14.67 8.00 -87.52
CA MET A 510 -15.56 7.56 -86.45
C MET A 510 -14.82 6.64 -85.48
N TYR A 511 -14.93 6.95 -84.20
CA TYR A 511 -14.34 6.20 -83.09
C TYR A 511 -15.45 5.67 -82.21
N THR A 512 -15.36 4.42 -81.77
CA THR A 512 -16.39 3.83 -80.92
C THR A 512 -15.81 3.23 -79.65
N ARG A 513 -16.59 3.26 -78.57
CA ARG A 513 -16.23 2.64 -77.29
C ARG A 513 -17.45 2.10 -76.58
N LYS A 514 -17.28 0.99 -75.86
CA LYS A 514 -18.34 0.40 -75.04
C LYS A 514 -18.50 1.18 -73.74
N LEU A 515 -19.74 1.47 -73.36
CA LEU A 515 -20.12 2.01 -72.05
C LEU A 515 -20.96 0.98 -71.29
N ILE A 516 -20.80 0.93 -69.97
CA ILE A 516 -21.55 0.05 -69.09
C ILE A 516 -22.19 0.90 -67.99
N LEU A 517 -23.50 1.09 -68.06
CA LEU A 517 -24.30 1.72 -67.00
C LEU A 517 -24.82 0.62 -66.07
N LYS A 518 -24.58 0.77 -64.77
CA LYS A 518 -25.01 -0.18 -63.72
C LYS A 518 -26.24 0.30 -62.98
#